data_AF-A0A960ZC64-F1
#
_entry.id   AF-A0A960ZC64-F1
#
_cell.length_a   1.000
_cell.length_b   1.000
_cell.length_c   1.000
_cell.angle_alpha   90.00
_cell.angle_beta   90.00
_cell.angle_gamma   90.00
#
_symmetry.space_group_name_H-M   'P 1'
#
loop_
_entity.id
_entity.type
_entity.pdbx_description
1 polymer ?
#
loop_
_entity_poly.entity_id
_entity_poly.type
_entity_poly.pdbx_seq_one_letter_code
_entity_poly.pdbx_strand_id
1 'polypeptide(L)'
;MLKIAYGEASFENLRNRGDVYIDKTQFIPLMEYHTKFFFIRPRRFGKSLWLSVLYAYYDTNQKDKFDKLFDGLYIQKNPTNYKNS
;
A
#
# COMPACT_ATOMS: atom_id res chain seq x y z
N MET A 1 -6.73 -13.44 16.96
CA MET A 1 -7.06 -14.21 15.73
C MET A 1 -6.75 -13.31 14.54
N LEU A 2 -5.92 -13.76 13.60
CA LEU A 2 -5.57 -12.98 12.40
C LEU A 2 -6.76 -12.97 11.44
N LYS A 3 -7.32 -11.79 11.17
CA LYS A 3 -8.51 -11.64 10.31
C LYS A 3 -8.09 -11.32 8.87
N ILE A 4 -8.53 -12.15 7.93
CA ILE A 4 -8.31 -11.90 6.51
C ILE A 4 -9.37 -10.91 6.04
N ALA A 5 -8.94 -9.75 5.54
CA ALA A 5 -9.84 -8.73 5.01
C ALA A 5 -10.37 -9.11 3.62
N TYR A 6 -11.33 -10.03 3.58
CA TYR A 6 -11.93 -10.47 2.32
C TYR A 6 -12.87 -9.39 1.76
N GLY A 7 -12.54 -8.86 0.58
CA GLY A 7 -13.34 -7.83 -0.10
C GLY A 7 -13.08 -6.40 0.37
N GLU A 8 -12.16 -6.19 1.30
CA GLU A 8 -11.70 -4.84 1.67
C GLU A 8 -10.71 -4.32 0.63
N ALA A 9 -10.94 -3.09 0.16
CA ALA A 9 -10.11 -2.43 -0.84
C ALA A 9 -9.46 -1.15 -0.33
N SER A 10 -9.85 -0.67 0.85
CA SER A 10 -9.22 0.48 1.50
C SER A 10 -8.06 0.01 2.38
N PHE A 11 -6.86 0.45 2.02
CA PHE A 11 -5.66 0.22 2.82
C PHE A 11 -5.80 0.83 4.21
N GLU A 12 -6.32 2.06 4.31
CA GLU A 12 -6.54 2.72 5.60
C GLU A 12 -7.48 1.94 6.50
N ASN A 13 -8.61 1.44 5.97
CA ASN A 13 -9.55 0.63 6.75
C ASN A 13 -8.91 -0.68 7.21
N LEU A 14 -8.18 -1.35 6.32
CA LEU A 14 -7.49 -2.61 6.61
C LEU A 14 -6.49 -2.40 7.76
N ARG A 15 -5.69 -1.35 7.70
CA ARG A 15 -4.70 -1.00 8.74
C ARG A 15 -5.35 -0.61 10.06
N ASN A 16 -6.39 0.22 10.03
CA ASN A 16 -7.12 0.63 11.24
C ASN A 16 -7.85 -0.53 11.94
N ARG A 17 -8.29 -1.56 11.20
CA ARG A 17 -8.93 -2.75 11.76
C ARG A 17 -7.94 -3.79 12.31
N GLY A 18 -6.64 -3.63 12.04
CA GLY A 18 -5.63 -4.64 12.38
C GLY A 18 -5.79 -5.94 11.60
N ASP A 19 -6.42 -5.87 10.42
CA ASP A 19 -6.57 -7.04 9.54
C ASP A 19 -5.21 -7.41 8.91
N VAL A 20 -5.08 -8.66 8.46
CA VAL A 20 -3.84 -9.13 7.82
C VAL A 20 -3.59 -8.39 6.52
N TYR A 21 -2.43 -7.74 6.43
CA TYR A 21 -1.88 -7.18 5.21
C TYR A 21 -0.64 -7.95 4.78
N ILE A 22 -0.59 -8.38 3.52
CA ILE A 22 0.62 -8.95 2.93
C ILE A 22 1.43 -7.79 2.37
N ASP A 23 2.58 -7.52 2.97
CA ASP A 23 3.43 -6.42 2.55
C ASP A 23 4.01 -6.63 1.15
N LYS A 24 3.66 -5.72 0.25
CA LYS A 24 4.17 -5.64 -1.12
C LYS A 24 4.87 -4.30 -1.38
N THR A 25 5.02 -3.46 -0.36
CA THR A 25 5.51 -2.08 -0.50
C THR A 25 6.97 -2.01 -0.96
N GLN A 26 7.74 -3.10 -0.85
CA GLN A 26 9.05 -3.26 -1.49
C GLN A 26 9.04 -3.11 -3.02
N PHE A 27 7.88 -3.26 -3.66
CA PHE A 27 7.75 -3.04 -5.10
C PHE A 27 7.60 -1.56 -5.46
N ILE A 28 7.38 -0.65 -4.50
CA ILE A 28 7.23 0.78 -4.79
C ILE A 28 8.51 1.38 -5.43
N PRO A 29 9.73 1.17 -4.90
CA PRO A 29 10.95 1.67 -5.55
C PRO A 29 11.20 1.03 -6.93
N LEU A 30 10.93 -0.28 -7.04
CA LEU A 30 10.98 -0.98 -8.33
C LEU A 30 9.95 -0.39 -9.31
N MET A 31 8.81 0.07 -8.78
CA MET A 31 7.78 0.71 -9.57
C MET A 31 8.23 2.06 -10.11
N GLU A 32 8.86 2.87 -9.29
CA GLU A 32 9.38 4.18 -9.72
C GLU A 32 10.48 4.06 -10.79
N TYR A 33 11.24 2.95 -10.79
CA TYR A 33 12.32 2.73 -11.75
C TYR A 33 11.84 2.34 -13.16
N HIS A 34 10.68 1.70 -13.30
CA HIS A 34 10.16 1.34 -14.64
C HIS A 34 9.01 2.26 -15.08
N THR A 35 8.90 2.51 -16.38
CA THR A 35 7.87 3.40 -16.95
C THR A 35 6.52 2.73 -17.20
N LYS A 36 6.42 1.39 -17.13
CA LYS A 36 5.18 0.65 -17.43
C LYS A 36 4.98 -0.52 -16.47
N PHE A 37 3.84 -0.55 -15.79
CA PHE A 37 3.38 -1.69 -14.99
C PHE A 37 2.09 -2.27 -15.55
N PHE A 38 2.08 -3.60 -15.69
CA PHE A 38 0.87 -4.33 -16.00
C PHE A 38 0.37 -5.05 -14.75
N PHE A 39 -0.80 -4.62 -14.27
CA PHE A 39 -1.57 -5.41 -13.33
C PHE A 39 -2.35 -6.48 -14.10
N ILE A 40 -1.81 -7.70 -14.12
CA ILE A 40 -2.43 -8.87 -14.80
C ILE A 40 -3.90 -9.01 -14.34
N ARG A 41 -4.78 -9.56 -15.19
CA ARG A 41 -6.24 -9.60 -15.00
C ARG A 41 -6.86 -10.75 -14.17
N PRO A 42 -6.26 -11.33 -13.10
CA PRO A 42 -7.07 -12.15 -12.20
C PRO A 42 -8.11 -11.28 -11.46
N ARG A 43 -9.36 -11.78 -11.34
CA ARG A 43 -10.44 -11.15 -10.57
C ARG A 43 -10.13 -11.27 -9.08
N ARG A 44 -10.42 -10.24 -8.27
CA ARG A 44 -10.13 -10.19 -6.82
C ARG A 44 -8.65 -10.34 -6.43
N PHE A 45 -7.72 -10.07 -7.35
CA PHE A 45 -6.28 -10.13 -7.08
C PHE A 45 -5.75 -9.05 -6.10
N GLY A 46 -6.62 -8.17 -5.59
CA GLY A 46 -6.20 -7.08 -4.70
C GLY A 46 -5.63 -5.84 -5.42
N LYS A 47 -5.95 -5.65 -6.71
CA LYS A 47 -5.54 -4.45 -7.47
C LYS A 47 -6.06 -3.15 -6.86
N SER A 48 -7.32 -3.13 -6.45
CA SER A 48 -7.92 -1.97 -5.78
C SER A 48 -7.23 -1.66 -4.44
N LEU A 49 -6.94 -2.69 -3.65
CA LEU A 49 -6.18 -2.54 -2.40
C LEU A 49 -4.78 -1.98 -2.67
N TRP A 50 -4.10 -2.49 -3.70
CA TRP A 50 -2.79 -1.98 -4.08
C TRP A 50 -2.81 -0.51 -4.51
N LEU A 51 -3.81 -0.09 -5.31
CA LEU A 51 -3.99 1.31 -5.65
C LEU A 51 -4.25 2.18 -4.41
N SER A 52 -5.02 1.68 -3.44
CA SER A 52 -5.24 2.38 -2.17
C SER A 52 -3.95 2.52 -1.35
N VAL A 53 -3.03 1.55 -1.43
CA VAL A 53 -1.69 1.65 -0.81
C VAL A 53 -0.87 2.74 -1.48
N LEU A 54 -0.83 2.77 -2.83
CA LEU A 54 -0.11 3.80 -3.57
C LEU A 54 -0.69 5.19 -3.32
N TYR A 55 -2.01 5.31 -3.25
CA TYR A 55 -2.68 6.55 -2.89
C TYR A 55 -2.25 7.04 -1.49
N ALA A 56 -2.25 6.14 -0.50
CA ALA A 56 -1.77 6.47 0.85
C ALA A 56 -0.27 6.80 0.91
N TYR A 57 0.52 6.37 -0.07
CA TYR A 57 1.97 6.57 -0.12
C TYR A 57 2.40 7.84 -0.87
N TYR A 58 1.65 8.25 -1.89
CA TYR A 58 2.01 9.39 -2.74
C TYR A 58 1.19 10.65 -2.46
N ASP A 59 -0.04 10.55 -1.94
CA ASP A 59 -0.86 11.74 -1.73
C ASP A 59 -0.31 12.62 -0.58
N THR A 60 -0.05 13.89 -0.87
CA THR A 60 0.42 14.89 0.11
C THR A 60 -0.53 15.05 1.29
N ASN A 61 -1.85 14.84 1.10
CA ASN A 61 -2.83 14.90 2.18
C ASN A 61 -2.73 13.72 3.18
N GLN A 62 -1.94 12.70 2.87
CA GLN A 62 -1.77 11.51 3.69
C GLN A 62 -0.46 11.54 4.50
N LYS A 63 0.33 12.63 4.41
CA LYS A 63 1.60 12.80 5.14
C LYS A 63 1.48 12.48 6.62
N ASP A 64 0.47 13.04 7.28
CA ASP A 64 0.26 12.90 8.72
C ASP A 64 -0.11 11.46 9.14
N LYS A 65 -0.60 10.65 8.19
CA LYS A 65 -1.00 9.27 8.43
C LYS A 65 0.10 8.25 8.10
N PHE A 66 1.19 8.68 7.48
CA PHE A 66 2.21 7.79 6.93
C PHE A 66 2.75 6.80 7.98
N ASP A 67 3.24 7.30 9.11
CA ASP A 67 3.89 6.46 10.11
C ASP A 67 2.91 5.43 10.70
N LYS A 68 1.64 5.79 10.85
CA LYS A 68 0.59 4.88 11.32
C LYS A 68 0.22 3.83 10.27
N LEU A 69 0.00 4.25 9.03
CA LEU A 69 -0.48 3.37 7.96
C LEU A 69 0.59 2.37 7.53
N PHE A 70 1.83 2.82 7.42
CA PHE A 70 2.94 2.00 6.95
C PHE A 70 3.73 1.31 8.07
N ASP A 71 3.26 1.38 9.33
CA ASP A 71 3.96 0.79 10.46
C ASP A 71 4.29 -0.70 10.26
N GLY A 72 5.56 -1.06 10.43
CA GLY A 72 6.07 -2.41 10.25
C GLY A 72 6.18 -2.86 8.78
N LEU A 73 5.90 -2.01 7.80
CA LEU A 73 6.06 -2.31 6.37
C LEU A 73 7.45 -1.90 5.86
N TYR A 74 7.88 -2.51 4.76
CA TYR A 74 9.16 -2.25 4.13
C TYR A 74 9.38 -0.77 3.82
N ILE A 75 8.37 -0.10 3.26
CA ILE A 75 8.49 1.29 2.78
C ILE A 75 8.52 2.32 3.91
N GLN A 76 8.07 1.98 5.12
CA GLN A 76 8.27 2.83 6.29
C GLN A 76 9.77 2.95 6.62
N LYS A 77 10.49 1.83 6.55
CA LYS A 77 11.94 1.76 6.82
C LYS A 77 12.78 2.23 5.64
N ASN A 78 12.26 2.09 4.42
CA ASN A 78 12.98 2.41 3.17
C ASN A 78 12.14 3.36 2.30
N PRO A 79 11.82 4.58 2.76
CA PRO A 79 11.02 5.52 1.97
C PRO A 79 11.80 5.98 0.73
N THR A 80 11.09 6.20 -0.36
CA THR A 80 11.60 6.79 -1.60
C THR A 80 11.49 8.31 -1.55
N ASN A 81 12.15 9.00 -2.47
CA ASN A 81 12.07 10.45 -2.60
C ASN A 81 10.64 10.95 -2.89
N TYR A 82 9.78 10.08 -3.44
CA TYR A 82 8.39 10.39 -3.75
C TYR A 82 7.43 10.14 -2.59
N LYS A 83 7.93 9.78 -1.40
CA LYS A 83 7.09 9.62 -0.20
C LYS A 83 6.23 10.87 0.01
N ASN A 84 4.93 10.67 -0.18
CA ASN A 84 3.87 11.68 -0.13
C ASN A 84 4.23 12.97 -0.90
N SER A 85 4.85 12.85 -2.07
CA SER A 85 5.19 13.96 -2.96
C SER A 85 4.04 14.33 -3.88
#